data_AF-A0A524Q342-F1
#
_entry.id   AF-A0A524Q342-F1
#
_cell.length_a   1.000
_cell.length_b   1.000
_cell.length_c   1.000
_cell.angle_alpha   90.00
_cell.angle_beta   90.00
_cell.angle_gamma   90.00
#
_symmetry.space_group_name_H-M   'P 1'
#
loop_
_entity.id
_entity.type
_entity.pdbx_description
1 polymer ?
#
loop_
_entity_poly.entity_id
_entity_poly.type
_entity_poly.pdbx_seq_one_letter_code
_entity_poly.pdbx_strand_id
1 'polypeptide(L)'
;MRYLLIFAALLSSGCTLFQKPKVVVQHDSVYLAVLCPDPAKPAQITTRRIRPQVVEDKVGIFWVGLTPQDYENLAINTQETIRYIKDQHGVIAYYRKCIVQFNEKIEEKKAAE
;
A
#
# COMPACT_ATOMS: atom_id res chain seq x y z
N MET A 1 -55.76 51.58 29.39
CA MET A 1 -55.22 50.29 29.90
C MET A 1 -55.38 49.12 28.93
N ARG A 2 -56.56 48.91 28.30
CA ARG A 2 -56.81 47.76 27.38
C ARG A 2 -56.02 47.79 26.06
N TYR A 3 -55.77 48.98 25.49
CA TYR A 3 -54.97 49.12 24.24
C TYR A 3 -53.46 49.01 24.45
N LEU A 4 -52.97 49.23 25.68
CA LEU A 4 -51.54 49.10 26.01
C LEU A 4 -51.09 47.63 26.02
N LEU A 5 -51.98 46.72 26.45
CA LEU A 5 -51.73 45.27 26.46
C LEU A 5 -51.69 44.67 25.04
N ILE A 6 -52.50 45.20 24.12
CA ILE A 6 -52.53 44.73 22.72
C ILE A 6 -51.27 45.17 21.97
N PHE A 7 -50.78 46.39 22.21
CA PHE A 7 -49.53 46.87 21.60
C PHE A 7 -48.30 46.10 22.10
N ALA A 8 -48.26 45.74 23.39
CA ALA A 8 -47.20 44.92 23.96
C ALA A 8 -47.20 43.47 23.42
N ALA A 9 -48.38 42.93 23.07
CA ALA A 9 -48.50 41.60 22.47
C ALA A 9 -48.04 41.56 21.00
N LEU A 10 -48.19 42.67 20.24
CA LEU A 10 -47.68 42.76 18.87
C LEU A 10 -46.14 42.89 18.79
N LEU A 11 -45.52 43.48 19.81
CA LEU A 11 -44.06 43.67 19.84
C LEU A 11 -43.30 42.38 20.20
N SER A 12 -43.94 41.39 20.85
CA SER A 12 -43.28 40.13 21.25
C SER A 12 -43.35 39.02 20.19
N SER A 13 -44.19 39.12 19.16
CA SER A 13 -44.28 38.13 18.08
C SER A 13 -43.18 38.25 17.01
N GLY A 14 -42.32 39.27 17.08
CA GLY A 14 -41.28 39.54 16.07
C GLY A 14 -39.98 38.72 16.19
N CYS A 15 -39.76 38.03 17.31
CA CYS A 15 -38.45 37.42 17.59
C CYS A 15 -38.19 36.04 16.94
N THR A 16 -39.20 35.39 16.34
CA THR A 16 -39.02 34.07 15.71
C THR A 16 -38.66 34.12 14.23
N LEU A 17 -38.76 35.29 13.58
CA LEU A 17 -38.50 35.43 12.14
C LEU A 17 -37.00 35.54 11.77
N PHE A 18 -36.13 35.72 12.77
CA PHE A 18 -34.68 35.82 12.59
C PHE A 18 -33.97 34.48 12.86
N GLN A 19 -34.54 33.39 12.35
CA GLN A 19 -33.87 32.11 12.37
C GLN A 19 -32.77 32.15 11.32
N LYS A 20 -31.52 32.26 11.77
CA LYS A 20 -30.34 32.31 10.89
C LYS A 20 -30.42 31.15 9.88
N PRO A 21 -30.19 31.40 8.58
CA PRO A 21 -30.22 30.32 7.60
C PRO A 21 -29.21 29.26 8.03
N LYS A 22 -29.69 28.02 8.13
CA LYS A 22 -28.83 26.89 8.43
C LYS A 22 -27.94 26.70 7.20
N VAL A 23 -26.70 27.18 7.28
CA VAL A 23 -25.69 26.99 6.22
C VAL A 23 -25.39 25.50 6.18
N VAL A 24 -26.03 24.79 5.26
CA VAL A 24 -25.73 23.39 4.96
C VAL A 24 -24.59 23.42 3.98
N VAL A 25 -23.38 23.16 4.47
CA VAL A 25 -22.22 22.95 3.60
C VAL A 25 -22.44 21.62 2.89
N GLN A 26 -22.78 21.67 1.60
CA GLN A 26 -22.76 20.48 0.76
C GLN A 26 -21.30 20.11 0.54
N HIS A 27 -20.93 18.93 1.03
CA HIS A 27 -19.62 18.35 0.77
C HIS A 27 -19.76 17.42 -0.42
N ASP A 28 -19.19 17.81 -1.56
CA ASP A 28 -19.05 16.92 -2.70
C ASP A 28 -17.84 16.00 -2.47
N SER A 29 -18.06 14.69 -2.49
CA SER A 29 -17.00 13.70 -2.42
C SER A 29 -16.22 13.69 -3.73
N VAL A 30 -15.00 14.24 -3.72
CA VAL A 30 -14.09 14.14 -4.87
C VAL A 30 -13.22 12.90 -4.73
N TYR A 31 -13.44 11.92 -5.61
CA TYR A 31 -12.62 10.72 -5.65
C TYR A 31 -11.42 10.92 -6.59
N LEU A 32 -10.21 11.03 -6.05
CA LEU A 32 -8.98 11.04 -6.84
C LEU A 32 -8.26 9.70 -6.73
N ALA A 33 -7.72 9.23 -7.86
CA ALA A 33 -6.79 8.11 -7.88
C ALA A 33 -5.55 8.47 -7.04
N VAL A 34 -5.09 7.53 -6.22
CA VAL A 34 -3.95 7.78 -5.32
C VAL A 34 -2.65 7.59 -6.06
N LEU A 35 -1.73 8.55 -5.90
CA LEU A 35 -0.34 8.43 -6.32
C LEU A 35 0.42 7.60 -5.28
N CYS A 36 0.68 6.34 -5.63
CA CYS A 36 1.47 5.43 -4.80
C CYS A 36 2.96 5.80 -4.89
N PRO A 37 3.66 6.09 -3.78
CA PRO A 37 5.10 6.30 -3.82
C PRO A 37 5.83 5.03 -4.26
N ASP A 38 6.98 5.19 -4.90
CA ASP A 38 7.79 4.04 -5.31
C ASP A 38 8.29 3.27 -4.07
N PRO A 39 8.12 1.94 -4.03
CA PRO A 39 8.63 1.13 -2.93
C PRO A 39 10.15 1.08 -2.96
N ALA A 40 10.74 0.78 -1.80
CA ALA A 40 12.17 0.55 -1.71
C ALA A 40 12.60 -0.57 -2.67
N LYS A 41 13.64 -0.30 -3.45
CA LYS A 41 14.19 -1.30 -4.37
C LYS A 41 14.84 -2.43 -3.56
N PRO A 42 14.67 -3.70 -3.98
CA PRO A 42 15.31 -4.82 -3.30
C PRO A 42 16.83 -4.66 -3.23
N ALA A 43 17.40 -4.99 -2.08
CA ALA A 43 18.84 -4.96 -1.90
C ALA A 43 19.52 -5.93 -2.87
N GLN A 44 20.68 -5.54 -3.39
CA GLN A 44 21.44 -6.33 -4.35
C GLN A 44 21.84 -7.70 -3.78
N ILE A 45 21.93 -8.70 -4.64
CA ILE A 45 22.36 -10.05 -4.26
C ILE A 45 23.87 -10.03 -4.06
N THR A 46 24.32 -10.48 -2.89
CA THR A 46 25.74 -10.70 -2.62
C THR A 46 26.02 -12.19 -2.60
N THR A 47 26.76 -12.68 -3.59
CA THR A 47 27.14 -14.10 -3.66
C THR A 47 28.56 -14.34 -3.16
N ARG A 48 28.75 -15.44 -2.44
CA ARG A 48 30.06 -15.99 -2.07
C ARG A 48 30.62 -16.86 -3.18
N ARG A 49 31.95 -16.97 -3.23
CA ARG A 49 32.65 -17.78 -4.23
C ARG A 49 32.45 -19.27 -3.96
N ILE A 50 32.26 -20.03 -5.04
CA ILE A 50 32.16 -21.49 -5.05
C ILE A 50 33.17 -22.00 -6.07
N ARG A 51 33.96 -23.03 -5.71
CA ARG A 51 34.92 -23.67 -6.61
C ARG A 51 34.61 -25.15 -6.77
N PRO A 52 33.90 -25.54 -7.84
CA PRO A 52 33.75 -26.94 -8.22
C PRO A 52 35.11 -27.57 -8.52
N GLN A 53 35.32 -28.79 -8.06
CA GLN A 53 36.55 -29.56 -8.30
C GLN A 53 36.20 -30.90 -8.90
N VAL A 54 37.04 -31.40 -9.81
CA VAL A 54 36.89 -32.76 -10.33
C VAL A 54 37.52 -33.72 -9.34
N VAL A 55 36.78 -34.74 -8.94
CA VAL A 55 37.21 -35.77 -7.98
C VAL A 55 37.10 -37.13 -8.66
N GLU A 56 38.19 -37.89 -8.66
CA GLU A 56 38.20 -39.26 -9.17
C GLU A 56 37.88 -40.24 -8.05
N ASP A 57 36.94 -41.16 -8.30
CA ASP A 57 36.62 -42.26 -7.41
C ASP A 57 37.58 -43.45 -7.62
N LYS A 58 37.61 -44.38 -6.67
CA LYS A 58 38.48 -45.57 -6.69
C LYS A 58 38.26 -46.49 -7.90
N VAL A 59 37.13 -46.35 -8.59
CA VAL A 59 36.76 -47.11 -9.79
C VAL A 59 37.15 -46.36 -11.08
N GLY A 60 37.79 -45.19 -10.99
CA GLY A 60 38.19 -44.37 -12.15
C GLY A 60 37.06 -43.51 -12.73
N ILE A 61 35.99 -43.28 -11.95
CA ILE A 61 34.86 -42.41 -12.35
C ILE A 61 35.13 -41.00 -11.85
N PHE A 62 34.95 -40.00 -12.72
CA PHE A 62 35.11 -38.59 -12.38
C PHE A 62 33.78 -37.96 -11.93
N TRP A 63 33.83 -37.23 -10.83
CA TRP A 63 32.73 -36.49 -10.23
C TRP A 63 33.06 -35.01 -10.14
N VAL A 64 32.03 -34.16 -10.07
CA VAL A 64 32.21 -32.76 -9.68
C VAL A 64 31.83 -32.61 -8.22
N GLY A 65 32.84 -32.42 -7.38
CA GLY A 65 32.72 -32.24 -5.94
C GLY A 65 32.80 -30.77 -5.52
N LEU A 66 32.29 -30.50 -4.33
CA LEU A 66 32.47 -29.25 -3.61
C LEU A 66 33.18 -29.51 -2.29
N THR A 67 34.03 -28.58 -1.87
CA THR A 67 34.52 -28.60 -0.49
C THR A 67 33.37 -28.30 0.47
N PRO A 68 33.46 -28.69 1.75
CA PRO A 68 32.43 -28.35 2.74
C PRO A 68 32.15 -26.83 2.80
N GLN A 69 33.19 -26.00 2.69
CA GLN A 69 33.06 -24.55 2.66
C GLN A 69 32.35 -24.04 1.40
N ASP A 70 32.66 -24.62 0.23
CA ASP A 70 32.00 -24.25 -1.02
C ASP A 70 30.52 -24.69 -1.04
N TYR A 71 30.19 -25.80 -0.37
CA TYR A 71 28.80 -26.22 -0.17
C TYR A 71 28.02 -25.27 0.75
N GLU A 72 28.64 -24.83 1.86
CA GLU A 72 28.05 -23.79 2.72
C GLU A 72 27.83 -22.48 1.95
N ASN A 73 28.82 -22.05 1.16
CA ASN A 73 28.69 -20.86 0.33
C ASN A 73 27.55 -20.98 -0.69
N LEU A 74 27.35 -22.17 -1.27
CA LEU A 74 26.22 -22.44 -2.17
C LEU A 74 24.88 -22.32 -1.44
N ALA A 75 24.77 -22.85 -0.22
CA ALA A 75 23.57 -22.70 0.59
C ALA A 75 23.26 -21.22 0.88
N ILE A 76 24.27 -20.43 1.24
CA ILE A 76 24.12 -18.99 1.50
C ILE A 76 23.70 -18.23 0.22
N ASN A 77 24.32 -18.54 -0.93
CA ASN A 77 23.93 -17.93 -2.20
C ASN A 77 22.48 -18.26 -2.58
N THR A 78 22.05 -19.49 -2.30
CA THR A 78 20.67 -19.94 -2.52
C THR A 78 19.71 -19.16 -1.62
N GLN A 79 20.04 -18.99 -0.35
CA GLN A 79 19.26 -18.18 0.58
C GLN A 79 19.13 -16.73 0.12
N GLU A 80 20.23 -16.11 -0.32
CA GLU A 80 20.21 -14.73 -0.84
C GLU A 80 19.34 -14.60 -2.10
N THR A 81 19.37 -15.60 -2.97
CA THR A 81 18.51 -15.64 -4.16
C THR A 81 17.03 -15.73 -3.77
N ILE A 82 16.69 -16.60 -2.80
CA ILE A 82 15.32 -16.72 -2.29
C ILE A 82 14.85 -15.41 -1.64
N ARG A 83 15.71 -14.77 -0.84
CA ARG A 83 15.44 -13.46 -0.24
C ARG A 83 15.08 -12.44 -1.32
N TYR A 84 15.92 -12.33 -2.35
CA TYR A 84 15.70 -11.37 -3.43
C TYR A 84 14.38 -11.62 -4.19
N ILE A 85 14.03 -12.88 -4.45
CA ILE A 85 12.75 -13.23 -5.10
C ILE A 85 11.57 -12.80 -4.22
N LYS A 86 11.65 -13.01 -2.90
CA LYS A 86 10.60 -12.57 -1.95
C LYS A 86 10.45 -11.06 -1.93
N ASP A 87 11.57 -10.33 -1.92
CA ASP A 87 11.56 -8.86 -1.95
C ASP A 87 10.90 -8.34 -3.25
N GLN A 88 11.24 -8.94 -4.41
CA GLN A 88 10.60 -8.62 -5.70
C GLN A 88 9.09 -8.92 -5.70
N HIS A 89 8.67 -10.06 -5.16
CA HIS A 89 7.25 -10.38 -4.99
C HIS A 89 6.53 -9.36 -4.11
N GLY A 90 7.19 -8.86 -3.05
CA GLY A 90 6.67 -7.79 -2.20
C GLY A 90 6.41 -6.50 -2.98
N VAL A 91 7.37 -6.08 -3.82
CA VAL A 91 7.24 -4.91 -4.70
C VAL A 91 6.08 -5.07 -5.69
N ILE A 92 5.98 -6.23 -6.36
CA ILE A 92 4.89 -6.52 -7.30
C ILE A 92 3.53 -6.48 -6.58
N ALA A 93 3.45 -7.08 -5.39
CA ALA A 93 2.23 -7.10 -4.59
C ALA A 93 1.81 -5.69 -4.15
N TYR A 94 2.78 -4.83 -3.82
CA TYR A 94 2.53 -3.42 -3.51
C TYR A 94 1.87 -2.70 -4.69
N TYR A 95 2.47 -2.76 -5.88
CA TYR A 95 1.90 -2.09 -7.06
C TYR A 95 0.52 -2.64 -7.43
N ARG A 96 0.30 -3.97 -7.33
CA ARG A 96 -1.01 -4.57 -7.59
C ARG A 96 -2.08 -4.05 -6.62
N LYS A 97 -1.78 -4.02 -5.32
CA LYS A 97 -2.73 -3.58 -4.30
C LYS A 97 -2.97 -2.07 -4.35
N CYS A 98 -1.90 -1.29 -4.47
CA CYS A 98 -1.94 0.17 -4.37
C CYS A 98 -2.45 0.83 -5.67
N ILE A 99 -2.00 0.38 -6.85
CA ILE A 99 -2.39 1.02 -8.10
C ILE A 99 -3.64 0.37 -8.68
N VAL A 100 -3.62 -0.95 -8.89
CA VAL A 100 -4.71 -1.61 -9.63
C VAL A 100 -5.96 -1.70 -8.76
N GLN A 101 -5.89 -2.41 -7.63
CA GLN A 101 -7.08 -2.71 -6.83
C GLN A 101 -7.66 -1.48 -6.12
N PHE A 102 -6.82 -0.54 -5.68
CA PHE A 102 -7.31 0.67 -5.04
C PHE A 102 -7.99 1.59 -6.05
N ASN A 103 -7.37 1.84 -7.21
CA ASN A 103 -7.98 2.72 -8.21
C ASN A 103 -9.22 2.09 -8.84
N GLU A 104 -9.27 0.78 -9.02
CA GLU A 104 -10.49 0.08 -9.45
C GLU A 104 -11.66 0.36 -8.50
N LYS A 105 -11.45 0.26 -7.18
CA LYS A 105 -12.49 0.61 -6.17
C LYS A 105 -12.89 2.08 -6.18
N ILE A 106 -11.95 2.96 -6.52
CA ILE A 106 -12.22 4.40 -6.66
C ILE A 106 -13.14 4.64 -7.86
N GLU A 107 -12.86 4.00 -9.00
CA GLU A 107 -13.70 4.10 -10.20
C GLU A 107 -15.09 3.45 -9.98
N GLU A 108 -15.17 2.31 -9.29
CA GLU A 108 -16.46 1.69 -8.92
C GLU A 108 -17.32 2.65 -8.08
N LYS A 109 -16.72 3.36 -7.11
CA LYS A 109 -17.44 4.34 -6.29
C LYS A 109 -17.89 5.56 -7.08
N LYS A 110 -17.04 6.07 -7.98
CA LYS A 110 -17.42 7.15 -8.89
C LYS A 110 -18.59 6.77 -9.80
N ALA A 111 -18.63 5.53 -10.27
CA ALA A 111 -19.69 5.05 -11.15
C ALA A 111 -21.02 4.76 -10.42
N ALA A 112 -20.99 4.62 -9.10
CA ALA A 112 -22.16 4.36 -8.26
C ALA A 112 -22.86 5.64 -7.76
N GLU A 113 -22.26 6.81 -7.97
CA GLU A 113 -22.84 8.14 -7.71
C GLU A 113 -23.47 8.73 -8.98
#